data_AF-A0A520DJV9-F1
#
_entry.id   AF-A0A520DJV9-F1
#
_cell.length_a   1.000
_cell.length_b   1.000
_cell.length_c   1.000
_cell.angle_alpha   90.00
_cell.angle_beta   90.00
_cell.angle_gamma   90.00
#
_symmetry.space_group_name_H-M   'P 1'
#
loop_
_entity.id
_entity.type
_entity.pdbx_description
1 polymer ?
#
loop_
_entity_poly.entity_id
_entity_poly.type
_entity_poly.pdbx_seq_one_letter_code
_entity_poly.pdbx_strand_id
1 'polypeptide(L)'
;MSVPNIQIKHRFQILDVWRGLFASLIVFFHMSAFSDTFVLNNNFIHNSDIFVDFFFVLSGFVICYAYQNIDTINGVSSFIKKRLKRIYPLHFVILICFVLAEFFKILVANYVHINNSLQNTPLTFFTNLFLVNSIAIPGVHGFSWNSVSWSISAELISYIVFALMCFVLTVYSLSGIKAGVYAFIAIVSFVTMYALTGDFDLLSTFDFGFLRSIFGFFTGTVCFYAFQRWFAPIKAINNALFAVMEIVIVILLIVAVAFGRDFTSFGPVYEVLFFMSILIFAFEKGIVSKYMLKINFLKNLGKYSYSIY
;
A
#
# COMPACT_ATOMS: atom_id res chain seq x y z
N MET A 1 -42.14 -4.31 0.35
CA MET A 1 -40.87 -3.63 0.64
C MET A 1 -39.86 -4.69 1.05
N SER A 2 -38.97 -5.08 0.14
CA SER A 2 -37.88 -6.02 0.44
C SER A 2 -36.81 -5.28 1.25
N VAL A 3 -36.58 -5.73 2.47
CA VAL A 3 -35.47 -5.25 3.31
C VAL A 3 -34.17 -5.52 2.55
N PRO A 4 -33.27 -4.53 2.36
CA PRO A 4 -32.00 -4.77 1.72
C PRO A 4 -31.20 -5.76 2.59
N ASN A 5 -30.89 -6.91 2.02
CA ASN A 5 -30.06 -7.94 2.65
C ASN A 5 -28.65 -7.38 2.78
N ILE A 6 -28.34 -6.74 3.92
CA ILE A 6 -26.98 -6.31 4.25
C ILE A 6 -26.17 -7.59 4.51
N GLN A 7 -25.67 -8.23 3.45
CA GLN A 7 -24.61 -9.22 3.58
C GLN A 7 -23.43 -8.51 4.24
N ILE A 8 -23.22 -8.77 5.53
CA ILE A 8 -22.06 -8.30 6.27
C ILE A 8 -20.85 -8.90 5.59
N LYS A 9 -20.13 -8.07 4.82
CA LYS A 9 -18.87 -8.48 4.18
C LYS A 9 -17.89 -8.90 5.28
N HIS A 10 -17.25 -10.04 5.08
CA HIS A 10 -16.28 -10.58 6.03
C HIS A 10 -15.13 -9.58 6.19
N ARG A 11 -14.78 -9.29 7.45
CA ARG A 11 -13.65 -8.45 7.79
C ARG A 11 -12.46 -9.34 8.11
N PHE A 12 -11.40 -9.24 7.31
CA PHE A 12 -10.13 -9.92 7.52
C PHE A 12 -9.36 -9.26 8.68
N GLN A 13 -9.64 -9.69 9.91
CA GLN A 13 -9.09 -9.11 11.12
C GLN A 13 -7.57 -9.28 11.20
N ILE A 14 -7.04 -10.43 10.80
CA ILE A 14 -5.59 -10.65 10.87
C ILE A 14 -4.83 -9.76 9.88
N LEU A 15 -5.42 -9.48 8.70
CA LEU A 15 -4.82 -8.54 7.74
C LEU A 15 -4.83 -7.11 8.27
N ASP A 16 -5.83 -6.71 9.07
CA ASP A 16 -5.79 -5.45 9.80
C ASP A 16 -4.64 -5.43 10.82
N VAL A 17 -4.39 -6.53 11.54
CA VAL A 17 -3.26 -6.63 12.49
C VAL A 17 -1.92 -6.46 11.78
N TRP A 18 -1.69 -7.20 10.68
CA TRP A 18 -0.47 -7.06 9.87
C TRP A 18 -0.29 -5.63 9.35
N ARG A 19 -1.38 -5.01 8.88
CA ARG A 19 -1.39 -3.60 8.47
C ARG A 19 -0.87 -2.68 9.59
N GLY A 20 -1.33 -2.87 10.83
CA GLY A 20 -0.87 -2.06 11.98
C GLY A 20 0.60 -2.29 12.33
N LEU A 21 1.05 -3.55 12.29
CA LEU A 21 2.46 -3.90 12.54
C LEU A 21 3.38 -3.25 11.51
N PHE A 22 3.06 -3.41 10.21
CA PHE A 22 3.87 -2.87 9.13
C PHE A 22 3.83 -1.35 9.06
N ALA A 23 2.70 -0.70 9.38
CA ALA A 23 2.64 0.75 9.52
C ALA A 23 3.62 1.23 10.61
N SER A 24 3.70 0.52 11.73
CA SER A 24 4.62 0.85 12.81
C SER A 24 6.10 0.71 12.38
N LEU A 25 6.42 -0.31 11.58
CA LEU A 25 7.78 -0.49 11.04
C LEU A 25 8.16 0.62 10.05
N ILE A 26 7.23 1.09 9.22
CA ILE A 26 7.47 2.23 8.33
C ILE A 26 7.72 3.53 9.12
N VAL A 27 7.00 3.73 10.23
CA VAL A 27 7.27 4.86 11.13
C VAL A 27 8.69 4.76 11.69
N PHE A 28 9.12 3.59 12.16
CA PHE A 28 10.49 3.39 12.65
C PHE A 28 11.54 3.61 11.56
N PHE A 29 11.27 3.15 10.33
CA PHE A 29 12.12 3.44 9.17
C PHE A 29 12.30 4.95 8.98
N HIS A 30 11.23 5.74 8.96
CA HIS A 30 11.35 7.19 8.81
C HIS A 30 12.00 7.86 10.02
N MET A 31 11.75 7.38 11.25
CA MET A 31 12.41 7.90 12.46
C MET A 31 13.92 7.65 12.47
N SER A 32 14.40 6.59 11.81
CA SER A 32 15.85 6.27 11.73
C SER A 32 16.69 7.38 11.07
N ALA A 33 16.07 8.23 10.25
CA ALA A 33 16.75 9.39 9.65
C ALA A 33 16.97 10.56 10.62
N PHE A 34 16.27 10.57 11.76
CA PHE A 34 16.28 11.68 12.74
C PHE A 34 16.87 11.29 14.09
N SER A 35 17.21 10.02 14.29
CA SER A 35 17.75 9.50 15.55
C SER A 35 18.76 8.40 15.25
N ASP A 36 19.82 8.33 16.04
CA ASP A 36 20.85 7.29 15.97
C ASP A 36 20.80 6.42 17.23
N THR A 37 20.09 5.28 17.13
CA THR A 37 19.89 4.32 18.22
C THR A 37 19.95 2.90 17.69
N PHE A 38 20.38 1.95 18.52
CA PHE A 38 20.45 0.54 18.12
C PHE A 38 19.08 -0.04 17.68
N VAL A 39 17.98 0.51 18.19
CA VAL A 39 16.61 0.07 17.90
C VAL A 39 16.17 0.52 16.51
N LEU A 40 16.49 1.76 16.11
CA LEU A 40 16.04 2.35 14.84
C LEU A 40 17.07 2.16 13.71
N ASN A 41 18.36 2.10 14.04
CA ASN A 41 19.46 2.13 13.07
C ASN A 41 20.08 0.73 12.93
N ASN A 42 19.27 -0.22 12.49
CA ASN A 42 19.70 -1.58 12.16
C ASN A 42 19.14 -1.98 10.78
N ASN A 43 19.74 -3.00 10.17
CA ASN A 43 19.37 -3.45 8.81
C ASN A 43 17.88 -3.77 8.67
N PHE A 44 17.26 -4.33 9.71
CA PHE A 44 15.85 -4.69 9.65
C PHE A 44 14.95 -3.46 9.51
N ILE A 45 15.16 -2.42 10.33
CA ILE A 45 14.37 -1.18 10.24
C ILE A 45 14.67 -0.43 8.94
N HIS A 46 15.94 -0.38 8.51
CA HIS A 46 16.32 0.28 7.27
C HIS A 46 15.69 -0.32 6.00
N ASN A 47 15.34 -1.61 6.03
CA ASN A 47 14.71 -2.30 4.91
C ASN A 47 13.18 -2.45 5.10
N SER A 48 12.59 -1.79 6.09
CA SER A 48 11.14 -1.90 6.38
C SER A 48 10.26 -1.03 5.47
N ASP A 49 10.85 -0.20 4.62
CA ASP A 49 10.14 0.59 3.60
C ASP A 49 9.51 -0.27 2.50
N ILE A 50 9.98 -1.50 2.30
CA ILE A 50 9.37 -2.50 1.41
C ILE A 50 7.90 -2.79 1.77
N PHE A 51 7.49 -2.54 3.02
CA PHE A 51 6.13 -2.80 3.43
C PHE A 51 5.12 -1.84 2.79
N VAL A 52 5.57 -0.72 2.21
CA VAL A 52 4.72 0.13 1.37
C VAL A 52 4.08 -0.70 0.24
N ASP A 53 4.82 -1.62 -0.38
CA ASP A 53 4.26 -2.50 -1.42
C ASP A 53 3.23 -3.48 -0.86
N PHE A 54 3.46 -4.01 0.36
CA PHE A 54 2.44 -4.81 1.04
C PHE A 54 1.12 -4.02 1.18
N PHE A 55 1.18 -2.72 1.48
CA PHE A 55 -0.03 -1.87 1.51
C PHE A 55 -0.70 -1.76 0.14
N PHE A 56 0.06 -1.63 -0.95
CA PHE A 56 -0.51 -1.63 -2.31
C PHE A 56 -1.24 -2.94 -2.61
N VAL A 57 -0.60 -4.09 -2.39
CA VAL A 57 -1.22 -5.42 -2.62
C VAL A 57 -2.44 -5.62 -1.72
N LEU A 58 -2.33 -5.27 -0.43
CA LEU A 58 -3.46 -5.37 0.51
C LEU A 58 -4.63 -4.47 0.10
N SER A 59 -4.34 -3.26 -0.37
CA SER A 59 -5.35 -2.31 -0.83
C SER A 59 -6.11 -2.88 -2.03
N GLY A 60 -5.38 -3.41 -3.02
CA GLY A 60 -5.96 -4.10 -4.17
C GLY A 60 -6.88 -5.26 -3.79
N PHE A 61 -6.41 -6.14 -2.90
CA PHE A 61 -7.19 -7.28 -2.41
C PHE A 61 -8.49 -6.84 -1.72
N VAL A 62 -8.38 -5.94 -0.73
CA VAL A 62 -9.53 -5.52 0.08
C VAL A 62 -10.52 -4.69 -0.74
N ILE A 63 -10.03 -3.81 -1.64
CA ILE A 63 -10.89 -3.02 -2.52
C ILE A 63 -11.61 -3.91 -3.51
N CYS A 64 -10.94 -4.87 -4.15
CA CYS A 64 -11.59 -5.78 -5.09
C CYS A 64 -12.64 -6.66 -4.39
N TYR A 65 -12.34 -7.15 -3.18
CA TYR A 65 -13.32 -7.84 -2.31
C TYR A 65 -14.55 -6.97 -2.00
N ALA A 66 -14.32 -5.68 -1.70
CA ALA A 66 -15.37 -4.73 -1.38
C ALA A 66 -16.15 -4.22 -2.60
N TYR A 67 -15.55 -4.17 -3.79
CA TYR A 67 -16.11 -3.60 -5.01
C TYR A 67 -15.85 -4.51 -6.21
N GLN A 68 -16.61 -5.60 -6.30
CA GLN A 68 -16.48 -6.54 -7.42
C GLN A 68 -17.09 -5.97 -8.72
N ASN A 69 -18.08 -5.10 -8.59
CA ASN A 69 -18.79 -4.47 -9.71
C ASN A 69 -19.04 -3.00 -9.40
N ILE A 70 -18.87 -2.16 -10.42
CA ILE A 70 -19.32 -0.77 -10.45
C ILE A 70 -20.06 -0.63 -11.76
N ASP A 71 -21.36 -0.34 -11.75
CA ASP A 71 -22.23 -0.40 -12.92
C ASP A 71 -22.71 0.98 -13.40
N THR A 72 -22.43 2.03 -12.62
CA THR A 72 -22.87 3.39 -12.90
C THR A 72 -21.74 4.39 -12.73
N ILE A 73 -21.80 5.49 -13.50
CA ILE A 73 -20.88 6.64 -13.37
C ILE A 73 -20.98 7.24 -11.96
N ASN A 74 -22.19 7.31 -11.40
CA ASN A 74 -22.40 7.72 -10.01
C ASN A 74 -21.72 6.78 -9.01
N GLY A 75 -21.68 5.48 -9.30
CA GLY A 75 -20.92 4.48 -8.55
C GLY A 75 -19.41 4.76 -8.56
N VAL A 76 -18.83 5.09 -9.73
CA VAL A 76 -17.43 5.49 -9.85
C VAL A 76 -17.15 6.75 -9.02
N SER A 77 -17.96 7.79 -9.18
CA SER A 77 -17.81 9.05 -8.42
C SER A 77 -17.93 8.81 -6.91
N SER A 78 -18.89 8.00 -6.47
CA SER A 78 -19.10 7.64 -5.06
C SER A 78 -17.90 6.87 -4.50
N PHE A 79 -17.35 5.93 -5.27
CA PHE A 79 -16.14 5.19 -4.90
C PHE A 79 -14.95 6.13 -4.69
N ILE A 80 -14.63 6.96 -5.70
CA ILE A 80 -13.49 7.89 -5.63
C ILE A 80 -13.67 8.88 -4.47
N LYS A 81 -14.87 9.46 -4.29
CA LYS A 81 -15.17 10.36 -3.17
C LYS A 81 -14.94 9.70 -1.81
N LYS A 82 -15.32 8.42 -1.64
CA LYS A 82 -15.07 7.69 -0.39
C LYS A 82 -13.58 7.49 -0.13
N ARG A 83 -12.78 7.22 -1.16
CA ARG A 83 -11.33 7.08 -1.05
C ARG A 83 -10.64 8.43 -0.74
N LEU A 84 -11.03 9.48 -1.45
CA LEU A 84 -10.52 10.84 -1.20
C LEU A 84 -10.85 11.33 0.21
N LYS A 85 -12.07 11.13 0.70
CA LYS A 85 -12.47 11.50 2.08
C LYS A 85 -11.67 10.77 3.15
N ARG A 86 -11.16 9.57 2.85
CA ARG A 86 -10.30 8.81 3.75
C ARG A 86 -8.89 9.40 3.79
N ILE A 87 -8.35 9.81 2.64
CA ILE A 87 -6.94 10.16 2.50
C ILE A 87 -6.66 11.65 2.67
N TYR A 88 -7.42 12.48 1.95
CA TYR A 88 -7.11 13.88 1.75
C TYR A 88 -7.13 14.75 3.02
N PRO A 89 -8.08 14.58 3.98
CA PRO A 89 -8.12 15.45 5.15
C PRO A 89 -6.83 15.43 5.99
N LEU A 90 -6.30 14.23 6.25
CA LEU A 90 -5.06 14.07 7.00
C LEU A 90 -3.87 14.63 6.21
N HIS A 91 -3.77 14.28 4.91
CA HIS A 91 -2.73 14.79 4.03
C HIS A 91 -2.70 16.32 4.00
N PHE A 92 -3.86 16.96 3.85
CA PHE A 92 -3.95 18.41 3.80
C PHE A 92 -3.47 19.06 5.11
N VAL A 93 -3.90 18.54 6.26
CA VAL A 93 -3.44 19.04 7.57
C VAL A 93 -1.92 18.93 7.69
N ILE A 94 -1.35 17.76 7.37
CA ILE A 94 0.11 17.54 7.43
C ILE A 94 0.85 18.44 6.43
N LEU A 95 0.34 18.63 5.22
CA LEU A 95 0.93 19.52 4.23
C LEU A 95 0.98 20.97 4.74
N ILE A 96 -0.08 21.46 5.38
CA ILE A 96 -0.09 22.78 6.02
C ILE A 96 0.91 22.84 7.19
N CYS A 97 1.04 21.79 8.00
CA CYS A 97 2.08 21.73 9.03
C CYS A 97 3.49 21.86 8.45
N PHE A 98 3.78 21.20 7.31
CA PHE A 98 5.07 21.37 6.61
C PHE A 98 5.28 22.79 6.08
N VAL A 99 4.23 23.42 5.53
CA VAL A 99 4.29 24.83 5.12
C VAL A 99 4.63 25.74 6.31
N LEU A 100 3.93 25.56 7.43
CA LEU A 100 4.19 26.33 8.65
C LEU A 100 5.61 26.08 9.19
N ALA A 101 6.10 24.84 9.12
CA ALA A 101 7.47 24.49 9.51
C ALA A 101 8.51 25.19 8.62
N GLU A 102 8.28 25.27 7.31
CA GLU A 102 9.14 26.04 6.40
C GLU A 102 9.13 27.54 6.69
N PHE A 103 7.97 28.13 7.00
CA PHE A 103 7.93 29.52 7.46
C PHE A 103 8.67 29.72 8.78
N PHE A 104 8.52 28.80 9.73
CA PHE A 104 9.22 28.87 11.01
C PHE A 104 10.74 28.77 10.83
N LYS A 105 11.22 27.90 9.94
CA LYS A 105 12.63 27.83 9.55
C LYS A 105 13.15 29.19 9.10
N ILE A 106 12.45 29.88 8.20
CA ILE A 106 12.87 31.21 7.72
C ILE A 106 13.00 32.21 8.88
N LEU A 107 12.07 32.19 9.85
CA LEU A 107 12.11 33.09 11.00
C LEU A 107 13.30 32.84 11.93
N VAL A 108 13.70 31.57 12.10
CA VAL A 108 14.80 31.19 13.01
C VAL A 108 16.15 31.00 12.32
N ALA A 109 16.21 31.16 10.99
CA ALA A 109 17.41 30.91 10.18
C ALA A 109 18.63 31.73 10.61
N ASN A 110 18.43 32.91 11.21
CA ASN A 110 19.51 33.74 11.74
C ASN A 110 20.06 33.25 13.08
N TYR A 111 19.38 32.31 13.74
CA TYR A 111 19.70 31.84 15.10
C TYR A 111 20.15 30.37 15.15
N VAL A 112 19.83 29.57 14.13
CA VAL A 112 20.11 28.13 14.09
C VAL A 112 20.52 27.73 12.68
N HIS A 113 21.46 26.80 12.56
CA HIS A 113 21.76 26.15 11.28
C HIS A 113 20.61 25.25 10.84
N ILE A 114 20.01 25.56 9.69
CA ILE A 114 18.89 24.81 9.14
C ILE A 114 19.37 23.96 7.97
N ASN A 115 19.18 22.64 8.07
CA ASN A 115 19.43 21.74 6.96
C ASN A 115 18.21 21.76 6.02
N ASN A 116 18.40 22.27 4.79
CA ASN A 116 17.37 22.33 3.75
C ASN A 116 17.62 21.24 2.71
N SER A 117 17.32 20.00 3.08
CA SER A 117 17.51 18.83 2.22
C SER A 117 16.41 18.62 1.17
N LEU A 118 15.24 19.26 1.31
CA LEU A 118 14.10 19.11 0.40
C LEU A 118 13.95 20.29 -0.58
N GLN A 119 13.62 20.00 -1.84
CA GLN A 119 13.41 20.99 -2.90
C GLN A 119 11.97 21.52 -2.91
N ASN A 120 11.64 22.32 -1.90
CA ASN A 120 10.32 22.91 -1.75
C ASN A 120 10.16 24.13 -2.66
N THR A 121 9.25 24.04 -3.64
CA THR A 121 8.92 25.13 -4.57
C THR A 121 7.40 25.26 -4.69
N PRO A 122 6.87 26.39 -5.22
CA PRO A 122 5.44 26.53 -5.47
C PRO A 122 4.90 25.44 -6.40
N LEU A 123 5.66 25.03 -7.42
CA LEU A 123 5.27 23.94 -8.31
C LEU A 123 5.13 22.64 -7.53
N THR A 124 6.14 22.27 -6.73
CA THR A 124 6.09 21.03 -5.95
C THR A 124 5.01 21.06 -4.87
N PHE A 125 4.65 22.24 -4.35
CA PHE A 125 3.52 22.40 -3.44
C PHE A 125 2.21 21.98 -4.10
N PHE A 126 1.93 22.45 -5.31
CA PHE A 126 0.73 22.06 -6.04
C PHE A 126 0.72 20.57 -6.41
N THR A 127 1.88 19.98 -6.74
CA THR A 127 1.93 18.53 -6.98
C THR A 127 1.56 17.72 -5.74
N ASN A 128 2.00 18.13 -4.55
CA ASN A 128 1.61 17.52 -3.28
C ASN A 128 0.14 17.80 -2.97
N LEU A 129 -0.31 19.04 -3.13
CA LEU A 129 -1.68 19.46 -2.84
C LEU A 129 -2.69 18.64 -3.64
N PHE A 130 -2.43 18.41 -4.93
CA PHE A 130 -3.32 17.62 -5.80
C PHE A 130 -3.03 16.12 -5.79
N LEU A 131 -2.10 15.65 -4.95
CA LEU A 131 -1.69 14.24 -4.89
C LEU A 131 -1.27 13.68 -6.26
N VAL A 132 -0.46 14.45 -7.00
CA VAL A 132 0.16 14.05 -8.28
C VAL A 132 1.68 13.96 -8.20
N ASN A 133 2.24 14.05 -6.99
CA ASN A 133 3.67 14.00 -6.70
C ASN A 133 4.30 12.60 -6.78
N SER A 134 3.54 11.58 -7.19
CA SER A 134 4.05 10.24 -7.54
C SER A 134 4.26 10.02 -9.04
N ILE A 135 3.93 11.03 -9.85
CA ILE A 135 4.08 11.04 -11.31
C ILE A 135 5.29 11.91 -11.67
N ALA A 136 6.08 11.46 -12.64
CA ALA A 136 7.18 12.21 -13.22
C ALA A 136 6.65 13.48 -13.91
N ILE A 137 6.72 14.62 -13.22
CA ILE A 137 6.34 15.93 -13.75
C ILE A 137 7.61 16.66 -14.19
N PRO A 138 7.69 17.18 -15.44
CA PRO A 138 8.86 17.92 -15.90
C PRO A 138 9.22 19.09 -14.97
N GLY A 139 10.48 19.13 -14.53
CA GLY A 139 10.99 20.16 -13.61
C GLY A 139 10.70 19.90 -12.13
N VAL A 140 10.13 18.74 -11.78
CA VAL A 140 9.99 18.27 -10.40
C VAL A 140 10.87 17.04 -10.22
N HIS A 141 11.79 17.10 -9.26
CA HIS A 141 12.72 16.00 -8.96
C HIS A 141 12.79 15.77 -7.45
N GLY A 142 12.74 14.51 -7.05
CA GLY A 142 12.90 14.10 -5.66
C GLY A 142 11.76 14.54 -4.74
N PHE A 143 11.89 14.16 -3.47
CA PHE A 143 10.87 14.42 -2.45
C PHE A 143 10.74 15.91 -2.14
N SER A 144 9.50 16.35 -1.91
CA SER A 144 9.17 17.74 -1.56
C SER A 144 8.03 17.77 -0.55
N TRP A 145 8.00 18.82 0.26
CA TRP A 145 7.02 19.09 1.31
C TRP A 145 6.81 17.89 2.23
N ASN A 146 5.77 17.09 1.96
CA ASN A 146 5.55 15.81 2.61
C ASN A 146 6.20 14.68 1.79
N SER A 147 7.45 14.35 2.12
CA SER A 147 8.23 13.32 1.41
C SER A 147 7.57 11.95 1.40
N VAL A 148 6.69 11.63 2.35
CA VAL A 148 6.03 10.32 2.46
C VAL A 148 4.74 10.25 1.62
N SER A 149 4.20 11.41 1.21
CA SER A 149 2.90 11.51 0.53
C SER A 149 2.86 10.94 -0.90
N TRP A 150 4.01 10.64 -1.51
CA TRP A 150 4.06 10.01 -2.84
C TRP A 150 3.27 8.68 -2.85
N SER A 151 3.30 7.92 -1.76
CA SER A 151 2.63 6.62 -1.66
C SER A 151 1.10 6.75 -1.75
N ILE A 152 0.50 7.74 -1.07
CA ILE A 152 -0.95 8.00 -1.12
C ILE A 152 -1.37 8.66 -2.44
N SER A 153 -0.49 9.43 -3.09
CA SER A 153 -0.68 9.90 -4.46
C SER A 153 -0.77 8.72 -5.43
N ALA A 154 0.18 7.78 -5.34
CA ALA A 154 0.24 6.58 -6.16
C ALA A 154 -0.99 5.67 -5.94
N GLU A 155 -1.42 5.52 -4.68
CA GLU A 155 -2.60 4.74 -4.32
C GLU A 155 -3.89 5.36 -4.89
N LEU A 156 -4.02 6.69 -4.85
CA LEU A 156 -5.16 7.39 -5.44
C LEU A 156 -5.27 7.16 -6.96
N ILE A 157 -4.14 7.17 -7.67
CA ILE A 157 -4.09 6.85 -9.10
C ILE A 157 -4.57 5.40 -9.32
N SER A 158 -4.08 4.46 -8.52
CA SER A 158 -4.51 3.05 -8.59
C SER A 158 -6.00 2.88 -8.35
N TYR A 159 -6.59 3.63 -7.41
CA TYR A 159 -8.04 3.65 -7.19
C TYR A 159 -8.82 4.16 -8.41
N ILE A 160 -8.34 5.21 -9.08
CA ILE A 160 -8.96 5.75 -10.28
C ILE A 160 -8.92 4.71 -11.41
N VAL A 161 -7.75 4.12 -11.68
CA VAL A 161 -7.58 3.08 -12.71
C VAL A 161 -8.50 1.89 -12.41
N PHE A 162 -8.53 1.42 -11.16
CA PHE A 162 -9.42 0.33 -10.75
C PHE A 162 -10.89 0.66 -10.95
N ALA A 163 -11.34 1.84 -10.52
CA ALA A 163 -12.75 2.21 -10.61
C ALA A 163 -13.23 2.29 -12.07
N LEU A 164 -12.41 2.87 -12.95
CA LEU A 164 -12.69 2.96 -14.38
C LEU A 164 -12.70 1.58 -15.03
N MET A 165 -11.70 0.74 -14.76
CA MET A 165 -11.63 -0.61 -15.35
C MET A 165 -12.72 -1.53 -14.82
N CYS A 166 -13.01 -1.48 -13.52
CA CYS A 166 -14.14 -2.22 -12.94
C CYS A 166 -15.46 -1.77 -13.56
N PHE A 167 -15.64 -0.47 -13.78
CA PHE A 167 -16.83 0.09 -14.42
C PHE A 167 -17.01 -0.38 -15.86
N VAL A 168 -15.98 -0.20 -16.70
CA VAL A 168 -16.00 -0.64 -18.10
C VAL A 168 -16.30 -2.13 -18.19
N LEU A 169 -15.56 -2.96 -17.44
CA LEU A 169 -15.73 -4.42 -17.50
C LEU A 169 -17.10 -4.88 -16.97
N THR A 170 -17.70 -4.16 -16.03
CA THR A 170 -19.06 -4.45 -15.55
C THR A 170 -20.12 -4.05 -16.58
N VAL A 171 -20.07 -2.82 -17.13
CA VAL A 171 -21.08 -2.31 -18.07
C VAL A 171 -21.10 -3.10 -19.38
N TYR A 172 -19.94 -3.48 -19.90
CA TYR A 172 -19.84 -4.33 -21.10
C TYR A 172 -20.06 -5.82 -20.81
N SER A 173 -20.48 -6.19 -19.59
CA SER A 173 -20.72 -7.59 -19.19
C SER A 173 -19.50 -8.51 -19.34
N LEU A 174 -18.28 -7.95 -19.26
CA LEU A 174 -17.00 -8.65 -19.39
C LEU A 174 -16.46 -9.14 -18.03
N SER A 175 -17.35 -9.49 -17.10
CA SER A 175 -16.95 -9.87 -15.73
C SER A 175 -16.11 -11.14 -15.67
N GLY A 176 -16.24 -12.04 -16.65
CA GLY A 176 -15.47 -13.29 -16.73
C GLY A 176 -13.97 -13.10 -17.00
N ILE A 177 -13.57 -11.98 -17.61
CA ILE A 177 -12.17 -11.71 -17.96
C ILE A 177 -11.46 -10.75 -17.00
N LYS A 178 -12.15 -10.28 -15.94
CA LYS A 178 -11.60 -9.28 -14.99
C LYS A 178 -10.25 -9.68 -14.42
N ALA A 179 -10.10 -10.92 -13.97
CA ALA A 179 -8.84 -11.43 -13.45
C ALA A 179 -7.69 -11.32 -14.48
N GLY A 180 -7.97 -11.66 -15.74
CA GLY A 180 -6.99 -11.56 -16.84
C GLY A 180 -6.63 -10.10 -17.17
N VAL A 181 -7.62 -9.21 -17.21
CA VAL A 181 -7.40 -7.77 -17.47
C VAL A 181 -6.61 -7.14 -16.33
N TYR A 182 -6.92 -7.47 -15.08
CA TYR A 182 -6.18 -6.97 -13.92
C TYR A 182 -4.73 -7.49 -13.88
N ALA A 183 -4.52 -8.77 -14.22
CA ALA A 183 -3.16 -9.31 -14.38
C ALA A 183 -2.40 -8.60 -15.51
N PHE A 184 -3.08 -8.31 -16.64
CA PHE A 184 -2.47 -7.56 -17.75
C PHE A 184 -2.06 -6.15 -17.32
N ILE A 185 -2.90 -5.42 -16.58
CA ILE A 185 -2.56 -4.07 -16.06
C ILE A 185 -1.34 -4.14 -15.14
N ALA A 186 -1.29 -5.13 -14.23
CA ALA A 186 -0.14 -5.32 -13.35
C ALA A 186 1.16 -5.54 -14.15
N ILE A 187 1.13 -6.43 -15.16
CA ILE A 187 2.27 -6.74 -16.02
C ILE A 187 2.70 -5.52 -16.83
N VAL A 188 1.78 -4.81 -17.47
CA VAL A 188 2.09 -3.60 -18.25
C VAL A 188 2.72 -2.54 -17.36
N SER A 189 2.19 -2.34 -16.14
CA SER A 189 2.76 -1.39 -15.19
C SER A 189 4.19 -1.74 -14.81
N PHE A 190 4.45 -3.02 -14.49
CA PHE A 190 5.79 -3.51 -14.17
C PHE A 190 6.77 -3.37 -15.34
N VAL A 191 6.37 -3.79 -16.54
CA VAL A 191 7.23 -3.69 -17.75
C VAL A 191 7.52 -2.24 -18.10
N THR A 192 6.54 -1.35 -17.97
CA THR A 192 6.72 0.09 -18.21
C THR A 192 7.68 0.70 -17.20
N MET A 193 7.54 0.33 -15.92
CA MET A 193 8.44 0.77 -14.86
C MET A 193 9.87 0.36 -15.17
N TYR A 194 10.10 -0.93 -15.48
CA TYR A 194 11.41 -1.45 -15.86
C TYR A 194 11.99 -0.75 -17.09
N ALA A 195 11.18 -0.50 -18.12
CA ALA A 195 11.63 0.19 -19.33
C ALA A 195 12.07 1.64 -19.07
N LEU A 196 11.52 2.30 -18.05
CA LEU A 196 11.83 3.68 -17.69
C LEU A 196 13.00 3.79 -16.71
N THR A 197 13.15 2.84 -15.78
CA THR A 197 14.22 2.88 -14.76
C THR A 197 15.47 2.12 -15.16
N GLY A 198 15.36 1.12 -16.05
CA GLY A 198 16.45 0.22 -16.40
C GLY A 198 16.85 -0.75 -15.28
N ASP A 199 16.06 -0.83 -14.21
CA ASP A 199 16.31 -1.67 -13.04
C ASP A 199 15.01 -2.31 -12.54
N PHE A 200 15.12 -3.49 -11.93
CA PHE A 200 14.06 -4.21 -11.24
C PHE A 200 13.87 -3.76 -9.79
N ASP A 201 14.68 -2.81 -9.32
CA ASP A 201 14.58 -2.25 -7.98
C ASP A 201 13.27 -1.47 -7.75
N LEU A 202 12.49 -1.92 -6.76
CA LEU A 202 11.26 -1.27 -6.30
C LEU A 202 11.52 0.07 -5.59
N LEU A 203 12.73 0.28 -5.04
CA LEU A 203 13.01 1.43 -4.19
C LEU A 203 13.54 2.64 -4.97
N SER A 204 14.06 2.43 -6.18
CA SER A 204 14.65 3.47 -7.02
C SER A 204 13.63 4.27 -7.86
N THR A 205 12.33 4.18 -7.53
CA THR A 205 11.23 4.58 -8.43
C THR A 205 10.43 5.80 -7.98
N PHE A 206 11.05 6.80 -7.34
CA PHE A 206 10.32 7.98 -6.82
C PHE A 206 9.43 8.66 -7.88
N ASP A 207 10.00 9.00 -9.04
CA ASP A 207 9.28 9.67 -10.13
C ASP A 207 8.22 8.76 -10.80
N PHE A 208 8.28 7.45 -10.56
CA PHE A 208 7.36 6.47 -11.13
C PHE A 208 6.62 5.66 -10.06
N GLY A 209 6.47 6.23 -8.86
CA GLY A 209 5.82 5.56 -7.73
C GLY A 209 4.38 5.13 -8.05
N PHE A 210 3.71 5.84 -8.97
CA PHE A 210 2.40 5.44 -9.47
C PHE A 210 2.41 4.09 -10.21
N LEU A 211 3.45 3.77 -10.98
CA LEU A 211 3.58 2.48 -11.67
C LEU A 211 3.83 1.34 -10.68
N ARG A 212 4.66 1.59 -9.65
CA ARG A 212 4.87 0.67 -8.53
C ARG A 212 3.56 0.37 -7.81
N SER A 213 2.79 1.41 -7.48
CA SER A 213 1.48 1.23 -6.84
C SER A 213 0.47 0.51 -7.73
N ILE A 214 0.41 0.80 -9.04
CA ILE A 214 -0.49 0.08 -9.95
C ILE A 214 -0.11 -1.39 -10.02
N PHE A 215 1.19 -1.71 -10.11
CA PHE A 215 1.65 -3.09 -10.11
C PHE A 215 1.18 -3.83 -8.84
N GLY A 216 1.53 -3.33 -7.65
CA GLY A 216 1.14 -3.97 -6.39
C GLY A 216 -0.38 -4.01 -6.19
N PHE A 217 -1.09 -2.91 -6.46
CA PHE A 217 -2.54 -2.86 -6.33
C PHE A 217 -3.23 -3.92 -7.21
N PHE A 218 -2.85 -4.03 -8.48
CA PHE A 218 -3.46 -5.01 -9.36
C PHE A 218 -3.00 -6.45 -9.08
N THR A 219 -1.78 -6.67 -8.58
CA THR A 219 -1.37 -7.96 -7.95
C THR A 219 -2.35 -8.35 -6.83
N GLY A 220 -2.73 -7.39 -5.98
CA GLY A 220 -3.75 -7.57 -4.94
C GLY A 220 -5.13 -7.95 -5.48
N THR A 221 -5.56 -7.31 -6.57
CA THR A 221 -6.84 -7.67 -7.22
C THR A 221 -6.82 -9.10 -7.79
N VAL A 222 -5.69 -9.53 -8.35
CA VAL A 222 -5.50 -10.91 -8.82
C VAL A 222 -5.51 -11.89 -7.64
N CYS A 223 -4.90 -11.50 -6.51
CA CYS A 223 -4.93 -12.26 -5.26
C CYS A 223 -6.37 -12.49 -4.78
N PHE A 224 -7.25 -11.51 -4.92
CA PHE A 224 -8.67 -11.67 -4.57
C PHE A 224 -9.37 -12.71 -5.46
N TYR A 225 -9.12 -12.69 -6.77
CA TYR A 225 -9.68 -13.71 -7.67
C TYR A 225 -9.12 -15.11 -7.40
N ALA A 226 -7.83 -15.23 -7.09
CA ALA A 226 -7.23 -16.49 -6.66
C ALA A 226 -7.89 -17.00 -5.37
N PHE A 227 -8.04 -16.12 -4.37
CA PHE A 227 -8.74 -16.41 -3.12
C PHE A 227 -10.17 -16.89 -3.38
N GLN A 228 -10.96 -16.19 -4.20
CA GLN A 228 -12.33 -16.58 -4.51
C GLN A 228 -12.41 -17.94 -5.22
N ARG A 229 -11.56 -18.15 -6.24
CA ARG A 229 -11.55 -19.36 -7.07
C ARG A 229 -11.11 -20.60 -6.28
N TRP A 230 -10.24 -20.41 -5.30
CA TRP A 230 -9.62 -21.49 -4.52
C TRP A 230 -10.15 -21.55 -3.07
N PHE A 231 -11.16 -20.73 -2.73
CA PHE A 231 -11.69 -20.63 -1.38
C PHE A 231 -12.16 -22.00 -0.85
N ALA A 232 -13.01 -22.70 -1.61
CA ALA A 232 -13.55 -24.00 -1.20
C ALA A 232 -12.47 -25.08 -1.00
N PRO A 233 -11.60 -25.38 -1.98
CA PRO A 233 -10.57 -26.41 -1.80
C PRO A 233 -9.56 -26.06 -0.71
N ILE A 234 -9.11 -24.80 -0.64
CA ILE A 234 -8.14 -24.37 0.37
C ILE A 234 -8.78 -24.36 1.77
N LYS A 235 -10.04 -23.96 1.91
CA LYS A 235 -10.75 -23.99 3.19
C LYS A 235 -10.87 -25.40 3.76
N ALA A 236 -10.89 -26.44 2.92
CA ALA A 236 -10.94 -27.84 3.36
C ALA A 236 -9.60 -28.37 3.90
N ILE A 237 -8.48 -27.69 3.62
CA ILE A 237 -7.14 -28.07 4.13
C ILE A 237 -7.09 -28.02 5.66
N ASN A 238 -6.35 -28.93 6.30
CA ASN A 238 -6.20 -28.96 7.77
C ASN A 238 -5.56 -27.66 8.32
N ASN A 239 -6.05 -27.19 9.47
CA ASN A 239 -5.49 -26.06 10.23
C ASN A 239 -4.00 -26.23 10.56
N ALA A 240 -3.52 -27.47 10.74
CA ALA A 240 -2.09 -27.74 10.98
C ALA A 240 -1.21 -27.31 9.79
N LEU A 241 -1.65 -27.59 8.55
CA LEU A 241 -0.91 -27.15 7.36
C LEU A 241 -0.94 -25.63 7.22
N PHE A 242 -2.08 -24.99 7.57
CA PHE A 242 -2.15 -23.53 7.65
C PHE A 242 -1.21 -22.92 8.68
N ALA A 243 -1.05 -23.56 9.84
CA ALA A 243 -0.08 -23.12 10.84
C ALA A 243 1.35 -23.16 10.27
N VAL A 244 1.72 -24.22 9.55
CA VAL A 244 3.02 -24.31 8.88
C VAL A 244 3.17 -23.22 7.82
N MET A 245 2.17 -23.03 6.95
CA MET A 245 2.20 -21.99 5.91
C MET A 245 2.33 -20.57 6.50
N GLU A 246 1.60 -20.26 7.57
CA GLU A 246 1.71 -18.97 8.26
C GLU A 246 3.08 -18.78 8.93
N ILE A 247 3.67 -19.82 9.53
CA ILE A 247 5.00 -19.72 10.13
C ILE A 247 6.06 -19.52 9.04
N VAL A 248 5.99 -20.32 7.96
CA VAL A 248 6.92 -20.21 6.83
C VAL A 248 6.85 -18.82 6.20
N ILE A 249 5.65 -18.29 5.96
CA ILE A 249 5.54 -16.96 5.34
C ILE A 249 6.05 -15.85 6.27
N VAL A 250 5.85 -15.96 7.59
CA VAL A 250 6.41 -15.01 8.56
C VAL A 250 7.94 -15.07 8.56
N ILE A 251 8.53 -16.28 8.52
CA ILE A 251 9.98 -16.44 8.42
C ILE A 251 10.49 -15.82 7.11
N LEU A 252 9.82 -16.08 5.97
CA LEU A 252 10.20 -15.51 4.69
C LEU A 252 10.12 -13.98 4.69
N LEU A 253 9.10 -13.38 5.31
CA LEU A 253 8.99 -11.93 5.49
C LEU A 253 10.14 -11.38 6.35
N ILE A 254 10.46 -12.04 7.46
CA ILE A 254 11.57 -11.63 8.33
C ILE A 254 12.90 -11.71 7.59
N VAL A 255 13.15 -12.79 6.85
CA VAL A 255 14.37 -12.97 6.05
C VAL A 255 14.44 -11.93 4.94
N ALA A 256 13.35 -11.70 4.20
CA ALA A 256 13.29 -10.72 3.13
C ALA A 256 13.63 -9.30 3.62
N VAL A 257 13.14 -8.91 4.80
CA VAL A 257 13.49 -7.62 5.42
C VAL A 257 14.93 -7.61 5.94
N ALA A 258 15.36 -8.66 6.66
CA ALA A 258 16.69 -8.72 7.26
C ALA A 258 17.82 -8.64 6.22
N PHE A 259 17.59 -9.23 5.04
CA PHE A 259 18.52 -9.25 3.91
C PHE A 259 18.08 -8.34 2.77
N GLY A 260 17.23 -7.33 3.04
CA GLY A 260 16.56 -6.52 2.02
C GLY A 260 17.50 -5.94 0.97
N ARG A 261 18.68 -5.45 1.35
CA ARG A 261 19.69 -4.90 0.41
C ARG A 261 20.13 -5.87 -0.68
N ASP A 262 20.11 -7.18 -0.43
CA ASP A 262 20.52 -8.19 -1.41
C ASP A 262 19.35 -8.58 -2.34
N PHE A 263 18.10 -8.33 -1.91
CA PHE A 263 16.89 -8.76 -2.60
C PHE A 263 16.10 -7.61 -3.24
N THR A 264 16.31 -6.34 -2.84
CA THR A 264 15.61 -5.15 -3.41
C THR A 264 15.78 -5.02 -4.91
N SER A 265 16.94 -5.43 -5.44
CA SER A 265 17.21 -5.54 -6.88
C SER A 265 16.30 -6.53 -7.62
N PHE A 266 15.48 -7.33 -6.92
CA PHE A 266 14.51 -8.25 -7.51
C PHE A 266 13.09 -7.94 -7.01
N GLY A 267 12.59 -6.75 -7.36
CA GLY A 267 11.26 -6.25 -6.99
C GLY A 267 10.11 -7.27 -7.02
N PRO A 268 9.92 -8.02 -8.12
CA PRO A 268 8.83 -9.01 -8.22
C PRO A 268 8.80 -10.08 -7.13
N VAL A 269 9.94 -10.39 -6.51
CA VAL A 269 10.00 -11.39 -5.43
C VAL A 269 9.18 -10.95 -4.23
N TYR A 270 9.26 -9.66 -3.86
CA TYR A 270 8.48 -9.10 -2.76
C TYR A 270 6.99 -9.09 -3.07
N GLU A 271 6.63 -8.77 -4.30
CA GLU A 271 5.24 -8.76 -4.75
C GLU A 271 4.61 -10.15 -4.69
N VAL A 272 5.35 -11.19 -5.11
CA VAL A 272 4.92 -12.59 -4.93
C VAL A 272 4.84 -12.96 -3.44
N LEU A 273 5.80 -12.52 -2.62
CA LEU A 273 5.80 -12.78 -1.18
C LEU A 273 4.59 -12.14 -0.49
N PHE A 274 4.25 -10.90 -0.83
CA PHE A 274 3.09 -10.18 -0.29
C PHE A 274 1.77 -10.76 -0.80
N PHE A 275 1.69 -11.14 -2.08
CA PHE A 275 0.57 -11.90 -2.62
C PHE A 275 0.31 -13.17 -1.81
N MET A 276 1.35 -13.99 -1.59
CA MET A 276 1.23 -15.24 -0.84
C MET A 276 0.87 -14.99 0.62
N SER A 277 1.45 -13.95 1.24
CA SER A 277 1.12 -13.52 2.60
C SER A 277 -0.35 -13.18 2.75
N ILE A 278 -0.87 -12.31 1.87
CA ILE A 278 -2.28 -11.91 1.91
C ILE A 278 -3.18 -13.11 1.65
N LEU A 279 -2.86 -13.95 0.66
CA LEU A 279 -3.67 -15.14 0.33
C LEU A 279 -3.76 -16.12 1.51
N ILE A 280 -2.64 -16.42 2.16
CA ILE A 280 -2.59 -17.36 3.30
C ILE A 280 -3.34 -16.77 4.50
N PHE A 281 -3.02 -15.53 4.88
CA PHE A 281 -3.61 -14.90 6.07
C PHE A 281 -5.10 -14.54 5.87
N ALA A 282 -5.59 -14.37 4.64
CA ALA A 282 -7.01 -14.14 4.36
C ALA A 282 -7.93 -15.28 4.83
N PHE A 283 -7.40 -16.49 5.05
CA PHE A 283 -8.18 -17.61 5.61
C PHE A 283 -8.30 -17.56 7.15
N GLU A 284 -7.41 -16.86 7.85
CA GLU A 284 -7.39 -16.73 9.33
C GLU A 284 -7.35 -18.07 10.11
N LYS A 285 -6.80 -19.13 9.50
CA LYS A 285 -6.88 -20.51 10.03
C LYS A 285 -5.68 -20.97 10.85
N GLY A 286 -4.50 -20.37 10.64
CA GLY A 286 -3.28 -20.88 11.25
C GLY A 286 -3.07 -20.38 12.68
N ILE A 287 -1.99 -20.87 13.26
CA ILE A 287 -1.65 -20.63 14.66
C ILE A 287 -1.27 -19.16 14.90
N VAL A 288 -0.59 -18.52 13.95
CA VAL A 288 -0.16 -17.12 14.05
C VAL A 288 -1.41 -16.23 14.08
N SER A 289 -2.34 -16.46 13.15
CA SER A 289 -3.66 -15.79 13.15
C SER A 289 -4.38 -15.95 14.49
N LYS A 290 -4.48 -17.18 14.99
CA LYS A 290 -5.18 -17.48 16.26
C LYS A 290 -4.58 -16.73 17.45
N TYR A 291 -3.26 -16.66 17.57
CA TYR A 291 -2.61 -16.01 18.73
C TYR A 291 -2.56 -14.49 18.59
N MET A 292 -2.23 -13.96 17.41
CA MET A 292 -2.20 -12.50 17.21
C MET A 292 -3.57 -11.88 17.44
N LEU A 293 -4.65 -12.56 17.02
CA LEU A 293 -6.02 -12.13 17.29
C LEU A 293 -6.41 -12.25 18.77
N LYS A 294 -5.69 -12.97 19.64
CA LYS A 294 -5.99 -12.96 21.09
C LYS A 294 -5.42 -11.71 21.77
N ILE A 295 -4.41 -11.09 21.20
CA ILE A 295 -3.73 -9.93 21.80
C ILE A 295 -4.51 -8.67 21.46
N ASN A 296 -5.18 -8.08 22.46
CA ASN A 296 -6.05 -6.91 22.26
C ASN A 296 -5.30 -5.69 21.71
N PHE A 297 -4.04 -5.52 22.13
CA PHE A 297 -3.15 -4.48 21.61
C PHE A 297 -2.95 -4.60 20.09
N LEU A 298 -2.60 -5.80 19.60
CA LEU A 298 -2.40 -6.07 18.17
C LEU A 298 -3.70 -5.88 17.35
N LYS A 299 -4.84 -6.32 17.89
CA LYS A 299 -6.16 -6.05 17.27
C LYS A 299 -6.47 -4.57 17.12
N ASN A 300 -6.06 -3.76 18.08
CA ASN A 300 -6.31 -2.31 18.04
C ASN A 300 -5.29 -1.59 17.15
N LEU A 301 -4.04 -2.06 17.04
CA LEU A 301 -3.06 -1.53 16.07
C LEU A 301 -3.62 -1.50 14.64
N GLY A 302 -4.35 -2.54 14.23
CA GLY A 302 -4.98 -2.55 12.91
C GLY A 302 -6.01 -1.44 12.69
N LYS A 303 -6.76 -1.06 13.74
CA LYS A 303 -7.72 0.06 13.68
C LYS A 303 -6.99 1.40 13.59
N TYR A 304 -5.85 1.54 14.27
CA TYR A 304 -5.06 2.76 14.29
C TYR A 304 -4.06 2.88 13.14
N SER A 305 -3.88 1.83 12.34
CA SER A 305 -2.89 1.77 11.26
C SER A 305 -2.86 3.01 10.36
N TYR A 306 -4.02 3.57 10.01
CA TYR A 306 -4.12 4.77 9.19
C TYR A 306 -3.75 6.08 9.91
N SER A 307 -3.82 6.11 11.24
CA SER A 307 -3.35 7.25 12.03
C SER A 307 -1.88 7.12 12.43
N ILE A 308 -1.34 5.89 12.36
CA ILE A 308 0.07 5.59 12.60
C ILE A 308 0.89 5.89 11.33
N TYR A 309 0.37 5.46 10.17
CA TYR A 309 0.89 5.80 8.85
C TYR A 309 0.64 7.26 8.50
#